data_AF-A0A6A6EDV9-F1
#
_entry.id   AF-A0A6A6EDV9-F1
#
_cell.length_a   1.000
_cell.length_b   1.000
_cell.length_c   1.000
_cell.angle_alpha   90.00
_cell.angle_beta   90.00
_cell.angle_gamma   90.00
#
_symmetry.space_group_name_H-M   'P 1'
#
loop_
_entity.id
_entity.type
_entity.pdbx_description
1 polymer ?
#
loop_
_entity_poly.entity_id
_entity_poly.type
_entity_poly.pdbx_seq_one_letter_code
_entity_poly.pdbx_strand_id
1 'polypeptide(L)'
;MRDELLSRQTKLEWLCASVEEVMLAECAQYKKERSCWSTQLNNGDVDTKRWERFVCAAKTGGELRKQSLAPLTKVSGCWGIEKVQHYEWAYAGEKYCKVLGTAASRIPDWEEALVKLNRLILRRINAHWRPLMLSANPIDLIDLENLKKWPGKNEFEKNSSKGFRLPYQPVSHSDLPNGYSFDQYGLI
;
A
#
# COMPACT_ATOMS: atom_id res chain seq x y z
N MET A 1 -5.30 -11.82 9.77
CA MET A 1 -4.93 -11.24 11.07
C MET A 1 -3.47 -10.79 11.12
N ARG A 2 -2.46 -11.68 11.02
CA ARG A 2 -1.03 -11.26 11.08
C ARG A 2 -0.65 -10.21 10.01
N ASP A 3 -0.91 -10.49 8.73
CA ASP A 3 -0.54 -9.57 7.63
C ASP A 3 -1.26 -8.22 7.73
N GLU A 4 -2.47 -8.23 8.28
CA GLU A 4 -3.28 -7.03 8.48
C GLU A 4 -2.71 -6.15 9.61
N LEU A 5 -2.34 -6.76 10.73
CA LEU A 5 -1.68 -6.06 11.83
C LEU A 5 -0.33 -5.47 11.39
N LEU A 6 0.42 -6.19 10.56
CA LEU A 6 1.67 -5.70 9.98
C LEU A 6 1.43 -4.49 9.07
N SER A 7 0.41 -4.54 8.21
CA SER A 7 0.05 -3.40 7.34
C SER A 7 -0.35 -2.16 8.17
N ARG A 8 -1.16 -2.34 9.22
CA ARG A 8 -1.55 -1.25 10.13
C ARG A 8 -0.35 -0.67 10.86
N GLN A 9 0.56 -1.51 11.35
CA GLN A 9 1.79 -1.08 12.00
C GLN A 9 2.67 -0.27 11.05
N THR A 10 2.86 -0.74 9.81
CA THR A 10 3.62 -0.01 8.79
C THR A 10 2.99 1.34 8.46
N LYS A 11 1.65 1.42 8.34
CA LYS A 11 0.96 2.71 8.15
C LYS A 11 1.20 3.66 9.32
N LEU A 12 1.13 3.16 10.56
CA LEU A 12 1.40 3.97 11.75
C LEU A 12 2.83 4.51 11.77
N GLU A 13 3.83 3.66 11.51
CA GLU A 13 5.24 4.06 11.46
C GLU A 13 5.48 5.15 10.41
N TRP A 14 4.88 5.02 9.23
CA TRP A 14 4.96 6.01 8.16
C TRP A 14 4.36 7.37 8.60
N LEU A 15 3.20 7.34 9.26
CA LEU A 15 2.56 8.55 9.79
C LEU A 15 3.42 9.19 10.89
N CYS A 16 3.98 8.40 11.81
CA CYS A 16 4.94 8.88 12.81
C CYS A 16 6.14 9.58 12.15
N ALA A 17 6.68 9.01 11.06
CA ALA A 17 7.78 9.60 10.32
C ALA A 17 7.41 10.96 9.69
N SER A 18 6.18 11.09 9.19
CA SER A 18 5.67 12.32 8.60
C SER A 18 5.46 13.40 9.65
N VAL A 19 4.93 13.02 10.82
CA VAL A 19 4.78 13.94 11.95
C VAL A 19 6.15 14.38 12.46
N GLU A 20 7.10 13.46 12.65
CA GLU A 20 8.47 13.80 13.09
C GLU A 20 9.13 14.81 12.14
N GLU A 21 9.02 14.59 10.83
CA GLU A 21 9.56 15.48 9.81
C GLU A 21 8.99 16.90 9.91
N VAL A 22 7.67 17.04 9.99
CA VAL A 22 6.99 18.33 10.11
C VAL A 22 7.31 18.99 11.45
N MET A 23 7.27 18.25 12.57
CA MET A 23 7.53 18.79 13.89
C MET A 23 8.97 19.30 14.04
N LEU A 24 9.95 18.60 13.47
CA LEU A 24 11.35 19.05 13.46
C LEU A 24 11.59 20.29 12.59
N ALA A 25 10.82 20.44 11.51
CA ALA A 25 10.91 21.59 10.60
C ALA A 25 10.23 22.83 11.19
N GLU A 26 9.01 22.66 11.72
CA GLU A 26 8.10 23.77 12.01
C GLU A 26 7.98 24.10 13.50
N CYS A 27 8.33 23.19 14.42
CA CYS A 27 8.17 23.40 15.86
C CYS A 27 9.51 23.55 16.60
N ALA A 28 9.91 24.80 16.85
CA ALA A 28 11.15 25.12 17.56
C ALA A 28 11.20 24.54 18.99
N GLN A 29 10.06 24.53 19.69
CA GLN A 29 9.96 23.93 21.03
C GLN A 29 10.22 22.43 20.98
N TYR A 30 9.52 21.72 20.09
CA TYR A 30 9.70 20.28 19.89
C TYR A 30 11.14 19.94 19.56
N LYS A 31 11.76 20.68 18.63
CA LYS A 31 13.16 20.49 18.25
C LYS A 31 14.12 20.64 19.42
N LYS A 32 13.88 21.63 20.31
CA LYS A 32 14.69 21.84 21.52
C LYS A 32 14.52 20.68 22.50
N GLU A 33 13.28 20.31 22.82
CA GLU A 33 12.99 19.19 23.73
C GLU A 33 13.58 17.87 23.22
N ARG A 34 13.40 17.59 21.93
CA ARG A 34 13.92 16.41 21.23
C ARG A 34 15.43 16.24 21.38
N SER A 35 16.18 17.35 21.36
CA SER A 35 17.64 17.36 21.55
C SER A 35 18.07 17.08 23.00
N CYS A 36 17.19 17.37 23.97
CA CYS A 36 17.44 17.15 25.40
C CYS A 36 17.01 15.75 25.86
N TRP A 37 16.15 15.05 25.11
CA TRP A 37 15.67 13.71 25.49
C TRP A 37 16.79 12.67 25.59
N SER A 38 17.85 12.78 24.76
CA SER A 38 19.04 11.92 24.89
C SER A 38 19.73 12.03 26.25
N THR A 39 19.60 13.19 26.91
CA THR A 39 20.23 13.49 28.21
C THR A 39 19.29 13.14 29.37
N GLN A 40 17.97 13.22 29.18
CA GLN A 40 16.95 12.93 30.20
C GLN A 40 16.60 11.44 30.36
N LEU A 41 16.97 10.58 29.39
CA LEU A 41 16.74 9.13 29.42
C LEU A 41 17.28 8.42 30.68
N ASN A 42 18.28 8.97 31.34
CA ASN A 42 18.86 8.40 32.57
C ASN A 42 17.95 8.53 33.80
N ASN A 43 16.88 9.34 33.75
CA ASN A 43 16.05 9.63 34.93
C ASN A 43 14.76 8.79 35.03
N GLY A 44 14.51 7.86 34.10
CA GLY A 44 13.47 6.85 34.23
C GLY A 44 12.01 7.33 34.08
N ASP A 45 11.80 8.55 33.60
CA ASP A 45 10.47 9.15 33.44
C ASP A 45 9.60 8.41 32.39
N VAL A 46 8.33 8.18 32.72
CA VAL A 46 7.37 7.41 31.91
C VAL A 46 7.04 8.13 30.61
N ASP A 47 6.99 9.45 30.61
CA ASP A 47 6.73 10.24 29.41
C ASP A 47 7.93 10.19 28.45
N THR A 48 9.16 10.12 28.98
CA THR A 48 10.37 9.92 28.17
C THR A 48 10.30 8.59 27.38
N LYS A 49 9.84 7.50 28.02
CA LYS A 49 9.70 6.20 27.35
C LYS A 49 8.62 6.18 26.25
N ARG A 50 7.56 6.99 26.39
CA ARG A 50 6.51 7.10 25.37
C ARG A 50 7.04 7.83 24.13
N TRP A 51 7.78 8.91 24.34
CA TRP A 51 8.44 9.65 23.27
C TRP A 51 9.50 8.83 22.54
N GLU A 52 10.27 8.01 23.26
CA GLU A 52 11.23 7.09 22.65
C GLU A 52 10.57 6.11 21.68
N ARG A 53 9.43 5.52 22.06
CA ARG A 53 8.67 4.62 21.17
C ARG A 53 8.20 5.33 19.90
N PHE A 54 7.69 6.55 20.04
CA PHE A 54 7.26 7.37 18.90
C PHE A 54 8.43 7.64 17.94
N VAL A 55 9.56 8.08 18.48
CA VAL A 55 10.79 8.36 17.72
C VAL A 55 11.31 7.12 17.01
N CYS A 56 11.33 5.96 17.68
CA CYS A 56 11.72 4.70 17.06
C CYS A 56 10.77 4.34 15.91
N ALA A 57 9.45 4.47 16.11
CA ALA A 57 8.47 4.24 15.05
C ALA A 57 8.66 5.22 13.87
N ALA A 58 8.93 6.49 14.15
CA ALA A 58 9.21 7.51 13.13
C ALA A 58 10.48 7.21 12.34
N LYS A 59 11.55 6.74 13.01
CA LYS A 59 12.79 6.33 12.34
C LYS A 59 12.54 5.14 11.42
N THR A 60 11.89 4.09 11.91
CA THR A 60 11.52 2.91 11.11
C THR A 60 10.67 3.31 9.91
N GLY A 61 9.65 4.15 10.12
CA GLY A 61 8.81 4.68 9.05
C GLY A 61 9.57 5.50 8.02
N GLY A 62 10.55 6.30 8.45
CA GLY A 62 11.42 7.07 7.56
C GLY A 62 12.31 6.17 6.67
N GLU A 63 12.81 5.06 7.21
CA GLU A 63 13.54 4.06 6.43
C GLU A 63 12.64 3.36 5.40
N LEU A 64 11.43 2.95 5.82
CA LEU A 64 10.42 2.36 4.92
C LEU A 64 9.99 3.31 3.80
N ARG A 65 9.83 4.60 4.10
CA ARG A 65 9.56 5.67 3.13
C ARG A 65 10.65 5.73 2.06
N LYS A 66 11.92 5.78 2.48
CA LYS A 66 13.07 5.82 1.56
C LYS A 66 13.13 4.61 0.64
N GLN A 67 12.92 3.41 1.20
CA GLN A 67 12.95 2.16 0.42
C GLN A 67 11.78 2.05 -0.57
N SER A 68 10.65 2.66 -0.25
CA SER A 68 9.44 2.63 -1.10
C SER A 68 9.43 3.73 -2.16
N LEU A 69 10.29 4.74 -2.06
CA LEU A 69 10.30 5.91 -2.95
C LEU A 69 10.56 5.54 -4.41
N ALA A 70 11.60 4.75 -4.70
CA ALA A 70 11.93 4.39 -6.08
C ALA A 70 10.83 3.53 -6.74
N PRO A 71 10.27 2.49 -6.09
CA PRO A 71 9.11 1.79 -6.63
C PRO A 71 7.90 2.70 -6.87
N LEU A 72 7.54 3.59 -5.93
CA LEU A 72 6.38 4.47 -6.08
C LEU A 72 6.57 5.52 -7.16
N THR A 73 7.79 6.05 -7.32
CA THR A 73 8.14 6.97 -8.42
C THR A 73 7.92 6.31 -9.77
N LYS A 74 8.31 5.02 -9.89
CA LYS A 74 8.09 4.22 -11.07
C LYS A 74 6.60 3.97 -11.34
N VAL A 75 5.82 3.66 -10.31
CA VAL A 75 4.35 3.52 -10.44
C VAL A 75 3.74 4.85 -10.90
N SER A 76 4.14 5.96 -10.30
CA SER A 76 3.70 7.30 -10.69
C SER A 76 4.01 7.61 -12.16
N GLY A 77 5.16 7.18 -12.68
CA GLY A 77 5.53 7.37 -14.08
C GLY A 77 4.71 6.52 -15.06
N CYS A 78 4.20 5.36 -14.63
CA CYS A 78 3.38 4.48 -15.47
C CYS A 78 1.88 4.82 -15.37
N TRP A 79 1.37 4.91 -14.15
CA TRP A 79 -0.07 4.96 -13.86
C TRP A 79 -0.56 6.33 -13.39
N GLY A 80 0.36 7.27 -13.12
CA GLY A 80 0.04 8.60 -12.61
C GLY A 80 0.15 8.72 -11.09
N ILE A 81 0.55 9.91 -10.63
CA ILE A 81 0.75 10.20 -9.20
C ILE A 81 -0.57 10.27 -8.44
N GLU A 82 -1.63 10.70 -9.11
CA GLU A 82 -2.96 10.87 -8.55
C GLU A 82 -3.54 9.54 -8.05
N LYS A 83 -3.21 8.43 -8.72
CA LYS A 83 -3.61 7.08 -8.30
C LYS A 83 -2.77 6.59 -7.13
N VAL A 84 -1.47 6.86 -7.15
CA VAL A 84 -0.57 6.54 -6.02
C VAL A 84 -1.06 7.20 -4.73
N GLN A 85 -1.51 8.46 -4.83
CA GLN A 85 -2.05 9.22 -3.71
C GLN A 85 -3.44 8.72 -3.30
N HIS A 86 -4.37 8.58 -4.26
CA HIS A 86 -5.74 8.16 -3.98
C HIS A 86 -5.81 6.79 -3.31
N TYR A 87 -5.07 5.82 -3.83
CA TYR A 87 -5.00 4.48 -3.26
C TYR A 87 -4.06 4.36 -2.07
N GLU A 88 -3.43 5.46 -1.68
CA GLU A 88 -2.51 5.52 -0.56
C GLU A 88 -1.42 4.41 -0.56
N TRP A 89 -0.95 3.99 -1.74
CA TRP A 89 -0.07 2.83 -1.89
C TRP A 89 1.24 2.95 -1.11
N ALA A 90 1.66 4.17 -0.78
CA ALA A 90 2.82 4.45 0.05
C ALA A 90 2.76 3.82 1.45
N TYR A 91 1.56 3.58 1.99
CA TYR A 91 1.38 3.01 3.33
C TYR A 91 1.29 1.47 3.34
N ALA A 92 1.20 0.83 2.18
CA ALA A 92 1.02 -0.62 2.08
C ALA A 92 2.32 -1.43 2.35
N GLY A 93 3.43 -0.74 2.62
CA GLY A 93 4.71 -1.30 3.01
C GLY A 93 5.66 -1.63 1.86
N GLU A 94 6.93 -1.84 2.21
CA GLU A 94 8.03 -1.94 1.25
C GLU A 94 7.83 -3.08 0.23
N LYS A 95 7.48 -4.27 0.72
CA LYS A 95 7.24 -5.45 -0.14
C LYS A 95 6.13 -5.18 -1.15
N TYR A 96 5.04 -4.56 -0.70
CA TYR A 96 3.92 -4.19 -1.56
C TYR A 96 4.39 -3.20 -2.63
N CYS A 97 5.05 -2.11 -2.23
CA CYS A 97 5.55 -1.08 -3.14
C CYS A 97 6.48 -1.65 -4.22
N LYS A 98 7.42 -2.55 -3.85
CA LYS A 98 8.32 -3.22 -4.81
C LYS A 98 7.57 -4.05 -5.84
N VAL A 99 6.57 -4.81 -5.37
CA VAL A 99 5.76 -5.68 -6.22
C VAL A 99 4.85 -4.85 -7.13
N LEU A 100 4.25 -3.79 -6.60
CA LEU A 100 3.45 -2.81 -7.34
C LEU A 100 4.28 -2.14 -8.45
N GLY A 101 5.48 -1.64 -8.13
CA GLY A 101 6.37 -1.03 -9.13
C GLY A 101 6.80 -2.00 -10.22
N THR A 102 7.00 -3.28 -9.88
CA THR A 102 7.27 -4.32 -10.87
C THR A 102 6.06 -4.59 -11.77
N ALA A 103 4.85 -4.61 -11.20
CA ALA A 103 3.62 -4.78 -11.96
C ALA A 103 3.38 -3.61 -12.93
N ALA A 104 3.52 -2.38 -12.45
CA ALA A 104 3.39 -1.17 -13.26
C ALA A 104 4.42 -1.11 -14.40
N SER A 105 5.67 -1.55 -14.17
CA SER A 105 6.66 -1.63 -15.25
C SER A 105 6.31 -2.67 -16.32
N ARG A 106 5.66 -3.77 -15.94
CA ARG A 106 5.27 -4.82 -16.89
C ARG A 106 4.02 -4.46 -17.67
N ILE A 107 3.13 -3.70 -17.05
CA ILE A 107 1.85 -3.28 -17.62
C ILE A 107 1.72 -1.76 -17.39
N PRO A 108 2.43 -0.95 -18.20
CA PRO A 108 2.48 0.50 -17.99
C PRO A 108 1.17 1.18 -18.36
N ASP A 109 0.39 0.60 -19.27
CA ASP A 109 -0.93 1.10 -19.65
C ASP A 109 -1.94 0.90 -18.52
N TRP A 110 -2.51 1.99 -18.01
CA TRP A 110 -3.47 1.94 -16.91
C TRP A 110 -4.74 1.19 -17.30
N GLU A 111 -5.26 1.39 -18.52
CA GLU A 111 -6.49 0.73 -18.98
C GLU A 111 -6.33 -0.79 -19.03
N GLU A 112 -5.19 -1.28 -19.53
CA GLU A 112 -4.86 -2.70 -19.47
C GLU A 112 -4.72 -3.21 -18.03
N ALA A 113 -4.02 -2.46 -17.17
CA ALA A 113 -3.86 -2.81 -15.76
C ALA A 113 -5.23 -2.89 -15.05
N LEU A 114 -6.13 -1.96 -15.35
CA LEU A 114 -7.46 -1.85 -14.77
C LEU A 114 -8.31 -3.08 -15.07
N VAL A 115 -8.37 -3.50 -16.34
CA VAL A 115 -9.10 -4.71 -16.76
C VAL A 115 -8.61 -5.94 -15.98
N LYS A 116 -7.29 -6.09 -15.86
CA LYS A 116 -6.67 -7.24 -15.18
C LYS A 116 -6.86 -7.19 -13.67
N LEU A 117 -6.67 -6.02 -13.05
CA LEU A 117 -6.84 -5.81 -11.62
C LEU A 117 -8.29 -6.07 -11.20
N ASN A 118 -9.27 -5.53 -11.92
CA ASN A 118 -10.68 -5.76 -11.61
C ASN A 118 -11.06 -7.24 -11.70
N ARG A 119 -10.52 -8.00 -12.66
CA ARG A 119 -10.72 -9.45 -12.72
C ARG A 119 -10.12 -10.18 -11.52
N LEU A 120 -8.94 -9.78 -11.07
CA LEU A 120 -8.26 -10.37 -9.91
C LEU A 120 -9.00 -10.04 -8.60
N ILE A 121 -9.41 -8.78 -8.43
CA ILE A 121 -10.18 -8.29 -7.29
C ILE A 121 -11.55 -8.99 -7.23
N LEU A 122 -12.31 -9.00 -8.34
CA LEU A 122 -13.61 -9.66 -8.41
C LEU A 122 -13.52 -11.15 -8.06
N ARG A 123 -12.49 -11.84 -8.54
CA ARG A 123 -12.24 -13.23 -8.16
C ARG A 123 -12.02 -13.37 -6.66
N ARG A 124 -11.25 -12.47 -6.04
CA ARG A 124 -11.00 -12.48 -4.59
C ARG A 124 -12.29 -12.27 -3.80
N ILE A 125 -13.12 -11.30 -4.23
CA ILE A 125 -14.44 -11.02 -3.64
C ILE A 125 -15.31 -12.27 -3.71
N ASN A 126 -15.50 -12.84 -4.91
CA ASN A 126 -16.42 -13.96 -5.15
C ASN A 126 -16.01 -15.23 -4.42
N ALA A 127 -14.72 -15.44 -4.21
CA ALA A 127 -14.26 -16.63 -3.51
C ALA A 127 -14.27 -16.46 -1.97
N HIS A 128 -14.92 -15.39 -1.46
CA HIS A 128 -15.20 -15.12 -0.04
C HIS A 128 -13.95 -15.15 0.86
N TRP A 129 -12.77 -14.89 0.29
CA TRP A 129 -11.51 -15.07 1.03
C TRP A 129 -11.35 -14.05 2.16
N ARG A 130 -11.86 -12.83 1.97
CA ARG A 130 -11.96 -11.75 2.97
C ARG A 130 -13.02 -10.74 2.53
N PRO A 131 -13.82 -10.16 3.45
CA PRO A 131 -14.46 -8.88 3.20
C PRO A 131 -13.37 -7.87 2.83
N LEU A 132 -13.55 -7.14 1.72
CA LEU A 132 -12.68 -6.00 1.42
C LEU A 132 -12.81 -5.02 2.60
N MET A 133 -11.67 -4.74 3.27
CA MET A 133 -11.66 -3.71 4.31
C MET A 133 -12.03 -2.37 3.68
N LEU A 134 -12.66 -1.49 4.48
CA LEU A 134 -12.85 -0.07 4.17
C LEU A 134 -11.46 0.61 4.08
N SER A 135 -10.80 0.41 2.96
CA SER A 135 -9.47 0.88 2.61
C SER A 135 -9.62 1.55 1.25
N ALA A 136 -8.99 2.71 1.08
CA ALA A 136 -8.94 3.35 -0.23
C ALA A 136 -8.26 2.44 -1.26
N ASN A 137 -7.33 1.56 -0.86
CA ASN A 137 -6.69 0.58 -1.72
C ASN A 137 -7.49 -0.73 -1.81
N PRO A 138 -8.10 -1.05 -2.97
CA PRO A 138 -8.77 -2.34 -3.17
C PRO A 138 -7.81 -3.44 -3.62
N ILE A 139 -6.55 -3.14 -3.92
CA ILE A 139 -5.58 -4.09 -4.46
C ILE A 139 -4.83 -4.78 -3.31
N ASP A 140 -4.91 -6.11 -3.26
CA ASP A 140 -4.11 -6.92 -2.35
C ASP A 140 -2.79 -7.33 -3.02
N LEU A 141 -1.79 -7.64 -2.18
CA LEU A 141 -0.48 -8.13 -2.66
C LEU A 141 -0.61 -9.34 -3.60
N ILE A 142 -1.58 -10.23 -3.34
CA ILE A 142 -1.80 -11.42 -4.17
C ILE A 142 -2.27 -11.07 -5.59
N ASP A 143 -2.99 -9.95 -5.77
CA ASP A 143 -3.41 -9.50 -7.09
C ASP A 143 -2.20 -9.05 -7.87
N LEU A 144 -1.35 -8.21 -7.27
CA LEU A 144 -0.12 -7.74 -7.91
C LEU A 144 0.82 -8.90 -8.25
N GLU A 145 0.91 -9.92 -7.40
CA GLU A 145 1.67 -11.14 -7.68
C GLU A 145 1.16 -11.90 -8.92
N ASN A 146 -0.15 -11.93 -9.13
CA ASN A 146 -0.74 -12.54 -10.33
C ASN A 146 -0.68 -11.59 -11.54
N LEU A 147 -0.88 -10.28 -11.36
CA LEU A 147 -0.82 -9.25 -12.39
C LEU A 147 0.53 -9.26 -13.11
N LYS A 148 1.64 -9.32 -12.35
CA LYS A 148 2.99 -9.44 -12.91
C LYS A 148 3.17 -10.69 -13.79
N LYS A 149 2.36 -11.72 -13.57
CA LYS A 149 2.41 -13.02 -14.26
C LYS A 149 1.36 -13.12 -15.38
N TRP A 150 0.63 -12.05 -15.68
CA TRP A 150 -0.38 -12.00 -16.73
C TRP A 150 0.17 -11.29 -17.98
N PRO A 151 0.88 -12.00 -18.88
CA PRO A 151 1.50 -11.39 -20.05
C PRO A 151 0.47 -11.01 -21.11
N GLY A 152 0.46 -9.75 -21.56
CA GLY A 152 -0.36 -9.30 -22.68
C GLY A 152 -1.88 -9.39 -22.45
N LYS A 153 -2.65 -9.23 -23.52
CA LYS A 153 -4.11 -9.11 -23.51
C LYS A 153 -4.81 -10.46 -23.81
N ASN A 154 -4.45 -11.49 -23.06
CA ASN A 154 -4.95 -12.86 -23.24
C ASN A 154 -5.55 -13.42 -21.93
N GLU A 155 -6.05 -14.65 -21.95
CA GLU A 155 -6.49 -15.33 -20.73
C GLU A 155 -5.31 -15.59 -19.78
N PHE A 156 -5.49 -15.29 -18.49
CA PHE A 156 -4.53 -15.65 -17.46
C PHE A 156 -4.82 -17.03 -16.91
N GLU A 157 -3.82 -17.89 -16.92
CA GLU A 157 -3.87 -19.21 -16.31
C GLU A 157 -2.89 -19.31 -15.15
N LYS A 158 -3.41 -19.68 -13.98
CA LYS A 158 -2.59 -20.01 -12.82
C LYS A 158 -2.47 -21.52 -12.68
N ASN A 159 -1.31 -22.07 -13.03
CA ASN A 159 -1.01 -23.49 -12.87
C ASN A 159 -0.61 -23.79 -11.42
N SER A 160 -1.58 -24.17 -10.59
CA SER A 160 -1.37 -24.66 -9.22
C SER A 160 -2.51 -25.58 -8.77
N SER A 161 -2.39 -26.22 -7.60
CA SER A 161 -3.44 -27.09 -7.02
C SER A 161 -4.77 -26.38 -6.76
N LYS A 162 -4.76 -25.04 -6.72
CA LYS A 162 -5.94 -24.15 -6.70
C LYS A 162 -5.94 -23.22 -7.92
N GLY A 163 -5.58 -23.80 -9.07
CA GLY A 163 -5.45 -23.09 -10.32
C GLY A 163 -6.77 -22.46 -10.75
N PHE A 164 -6.67 -21.44 -11.57
CA PHE A 164 -7.84 -20.73 -12.09
C PHE A 164 -7.48 -20.05 -13.41
N ARG A 165 -8.52 -19.74 -14.18
CA ARG A 165 -8.43 -18.99 -15.42
C ARG A 165 -9.21 -17.69 -15.29
N LEU A 166 -8.69 -16.61 -15.86
CA LEU A 166 -9.37 -15.31 -15.93
C LEU A 166 -9.29 -14.76 -17.35
N PRO A 167 -10.42 -14.43 -17.99
CA PRO A 167 -10.41 -13.83 -19.31
C PRO A 167 -9.90 -12.38 -19.25
N TYR A 168 -9.22 -11.94 -20.31
CA TYR A 168 -8.97 -10.52 -20.53
C TYR A 168 -10.24 -9.87 -21.08
N GLN A 169 -11.12 -9.47 -20.16
CA GLN A 169 -12.38 -8.81 -20.50
C GLN A 169 -12.70 -7.78 -19.41
N PRO A 170 -13.18 -6.57 -19.75
CA PRO A 170 -13.63 -5.59 -18.76
C PRO A 170 -14.69 -6.19 -17.81
N VAL A 171 -14.70 -5.72 -16.57
CA VAL A 171 -15.75 -6.03 -15.60
C VAL A 171 -16.81 -4.93 -15.71
N SER A 172 -18.07 -5.32 -15.79
CA SER A 172 -19.22 -4.41 -15.87
C SER A 172 -19.92 -4.30 -14.51
N HIS A 173 -20.77 -3.28 -14.33
CA HIS A 173 -21.56 -3.13 -13.10
C HIS A 173 -22.45 -4.34 -12.81
N SER A 174 -22.96 -5.03 -13.84
CA SER A 174 -23.76 -6.25 -13.66
C SER A 174 -22.97 -7.44 -13.15
N ASP A 175 -21.64 -7.41 -13.24
CA ASP A 175 -20.76 -8.47 -12.72
C ASP A 175 -20.44 -8.28 -11.23
N LEU A 176 -20.73 -7.10 -10.66
CA LEU A 176 -20.36 -6.77 -9.28
C LEU A 176 -21.37 -7.33 -8.28
N PRO A 177 -20.91 -7.94 -7.16
CA PRO A 177 -21.80 -8.32 -6.08
C PRO A 177 -22.46 -7.10 -5.42
N ASN A 178 -23.59 -7.33 -4.74
CA ASN A 178 -24.28 -6.27 -4.02
C ASN A 178 -23.35 -5.57 -3.01
N GLY A 179 -23.34 -4.24 -3.04
CA GLY A 179 -22.51 -3.41 -2.16
C GLY A 179 -21.14 -3.03 -2.71
N TYR A 180 -20.80 -3.43 -3.95
CA TYR A 180 -19.57 -3.03 -4.64
C TYR A 180 -19.87 -2.06 -5.80
N SER A 181 -18.93 -1.15 -6.06
CA SER A 181 -19.04 -0.13 -7.10
C SER A 181 -17.65 0.30 -7.55
N PHE A 182 -17.50 0.71 -8.80
CA PHE A 182 -16.25 1.29 -9.25
C PHE A 182 -15.97 2.65 -8.60
N ASP A 183 -14.72 2.90 -8.26
CA ASP A 183 -14.22 4.21 -7.83
C ASP A 183 -13.96 5.16 -9.00
N GLN A 184 -13.44 6.35 -8.70
CA GLN A 184 -13.17 7.41 -9.68
C GLN A 184 -12.09 7.05 -10.73
N TYR A 185 -11.23 6.06 -10.47
CA TYR A 185 -10.23 5.57 -11.43
C TYR A 185 -10.58 4.19 -12.00
N GLY A 186 -11.78 3.67 -11.67
CA GLY A 186 -12.38 2.48 -12.26
C GLY A 186 -12.11 1.17 -11.52
N LEU A 187 -11.45 1.16 -10.36
CA LEU A 187 -11.28 -0.08 -9.58
C LEU A 187 -12.54 -0.41 -8.76
N ILE A 188 -12.82 -1.70 -8.55
CA ILE A 188 -13.95 -2.23 -7.73
C ILE A 188 -13.79 -1.89 -6.25
#